data_AF-A0A081RKJ1-F1
#
_entry.id   AF-A0A081RKJ1-F1
#
_cell.length_a   1.000
_cell.length_b   1.000
_cell.length_c   1.000
_cell.angle_alpha   90.00
_cell.angle_beta   90.00
_cell.angle_gamma   90.00
#
_symmetry.space_group_name_H-M   'P 1'
#
loop_
_entity.id
_entity.type
_entity.pdbx_description
1 polymer ?
#
loop_
_entity_poly.entity_id
_entity_poly.type
_entity_poly.pdbx_seq_one_letter_code
_entity_poly.pdbx_strand_id
1 'polypeptide(L)'
;IEGNRRGPKMARSSVHFDNSDRKIPVDTDTVEITREMDANGENTYYLNKKKTNRSHILDLLDMANAGLGQLNAVQQGTVTRISEFTSEEKRKTIEDLIGLSYFDEKKAESVKQLDEADRRLEIALAKM
;
A
#
# COMPACT_ATOMS: atom_id res chain seq x y z
N ILE A 1 15.08 19.82 -32.35
CA ILE A 1 16.15 18.98 -31.78
C ILE A 1 15.47 17.75 -31.17
N GLU A 2 15.12 16.77 -32.00
CA GLU A 2 14.63 15.47 -31.51
C GLU A 2 15.85 14.62 -31.16
N GLY A 3 16.32 14.79 -29.93
CA GLY A 3 17.42 14.01 -29.39
C GLY A 3 16.97 12.56 -29.21
N ASN A 4 17.46 11.67 -30.06
CA ASN A 4 17.32 10.23 -29.94
C ASN A 4 17.73 9.80 -28.50
N ARG A 5 16.77 9.51 -27.62
CA ARG A 5 17.01 9.14 -26.22
C ARG A 5 17.79 7.81 -26.18
N ARG A 6 19.12 7.87 -26.15
CA ARG A 6 20.02 6.73 -25.87
C ARG A 6 20.10 6.46 -24.36
N GLY A 7 18.95 6.34 -23.70
CA GLY A 7 18.85 5.93 -22.30
C GLY A 7 18.54 4.43 -22.18
N PRO A 8 18.82 3.79 -21.04
CA PRO A 8 18.36 2.43 -20.78
C PRO A 8 16.84 2.35 -20.95
N LYS A 9 16.37 1.35 -21.69
CA LYS A 9 14.94 1.16 -22.00
C LYS A 9 14.12 0.62 -20.82
N MET A 10 14.78 0.29 -19.72
CA MET A 10 14.17 -0.35 -18.55
C MET A 10 15.03 -0.08 -17.31
N ALA A 11 14.37 0.14 -16.18
CA ALA A 11 14.95 0.10 -14.85
C ALA A 11 14.35 -1.08 -14.07
N ARG A 12 15.18 -1.82 -13.34
CA ARG A 12 14.77 -2.95 -12.50
C ARG A 12 15.42 -2.83 -11.14
N SER A 13 14.62 -2.99 -10.09
CA SER A 13 15.09 -3.03 -8.71
C SER A 13 14.46 -4.21 -7.98
N SER A 14 15.27 -4.92 -7.22
CA SER A 14 14.87 -6.10 -6.46
C SER A 14 15.30 -5.96 -5.01
N VAL A 15 14.40 -6.26 -4.08
CA VAL A 15 14.66 -6.28 -2.64
C VAL A 15 14.40 -7.69 -2.13
N HIS A 16 15.33 -8.20 -1.32
CA HIS A 16 15.23 -9.52 -0.71
C HIS A 16 15.03 -9.34 0.79
N PHE A 17 13.95 -9.91 1.31
CA PHE A 17 13.60 -9.92 2.72
C PHE A 17 13.89 -11.29 3.31
N ASP A 18 14.50 -11.31 4.50
CA ASP A 18 14.43 -12.46 5.39
C ASP A 18 12.99 -12.56 5.91
N ASN A 19 12.37 -13.72 5.72
CA ASN A 19 11.00 -14.03 6.12
C ASN A 19 10.96 -15.30 6.99
N SER A 20 12.04 -15.59 7.72
CA SER A 20 12.10 -16.66 8.72
C SER A 20 11.06 -16.52 9.84
N ASP A 21 10.60 -15.30 10.12
CA ASP A 21 9.54 -14.99 11.10
C ASP A 21 8.12 -15.09 10.54
N ARG A 22 7.96 -15.33 9.22
CA ARG A 22 6.68 -15.46 8.50
C ARG A 22 5.75 -14.25 8.67
N LYS A 23 6.27 -13.05 8.92
CA LYS A 23 5.46 -11.82 8.94
C LYS A 23 4.90 -11.48 7.57
N ILE A 24 5.66 -11.74 6.50
CA ILE A 24 5.13 -11.69 5.14
C ILE A 24 4.45 -13.05 4.90
N PRO A 25 3.14 -13.09 4.58
CA PRO A 25 2.37 -14.34 4.48
C PRO A 25 2.67 -15.07 3.16
N VAL A 26 3.93 -15.47 2.99
CA VAL A 26 4.48 -16.24 1.88
C VAL A 26 5.27 -17.38 2.48
N ASP A 27 5.04 -18.60 2.00
CA ASP A 27 5.66 -19.82 2.54
C ASP A 27 7.09 -20.05 2.02
N THR A 28 7.95 -19.05 2.23
CA THR A 28 9.38 -19.10 1.90
C THR A 28 10.18 -18.30 2.92
N ASP A 29 11.37 -18.78 3.27
CA ASP A 29 12.28 -18.11 4.23
C ASP A 29 12.90 -16.82 3.67
N THR A 30 12.83 -16.65 2.35
CA THR A 30 13.24 -15.42 1.68
C THR A 30 12.14 -14.98 0.73
N VAL A 31 11.84 -13.69 0.73
CA VAL A 31 10.87 -13.08 -0.18
C VAL A 31 11.59 -12.06 -1.07
N GLU A 32 11.49 -12.24 -2.38
CA GLU A 32 12.02 -11.31 -3.38
C GLU A 32 10.88 -10.48 -3.97
N ILE A 33 10.94 -9.16 -3.79
CA ILE A 33 10.03 -8.21 -4.43
C ILE A 33 10.81 -7.46 -5.50
N THR A 34 10.36 -7.55 -6.75
CA THR A 34 10.99 -6.85 -7.87
C THR A 34 10.00 -5.89 -8.52
N ARG A 35 10.48 -4.69 -8.84
CA ARG A 35 9.77 -3.70 -9.67
C ARG A 35 10.59 -3.41 -10.92
N GLU A 36 9.94 -3.48 -12.06
CA GLU A 36 10.45 -3.04 -13.35
C GLU A 36 9.65 -1.83 -13.83
N MET A 37 10.35 -0.86 -14.41
CA MET A 37 9.77 0.27 -15.13
C MET A 37 10.33 0.28 -16.54
N ASP A 38 9.46 0.28 -17.54
CA ASP A 38 9.86 0.37 -18.95
C ASP A 38 10.08 1.83 -19.41
N ALA A 39 10.48 2.00 -20.67
CA ALA A 39 10.70 3.32 -21.26
C ALA A 39 9.42 4.17 -21.41
N ASN A 40 8.24 3.54 -21.35
CA ASN A 40 6.94 4.20 -21.42
C ASN A 40 6.43 4.60 -20.02
N GLY A 41 7.12 4.19 -18.95
CA GLY A 41 6.74 4.44 -17.57
C GLY A 41 5.79 3.38 -16.99
N GLU A 42 5.52 2.30 -17.73
CA GLU A 42 4.71 1.19 -17.25
C GLU A 42 5.48 0.38 -16.20
N ASN A 43 4.77 0.00 -15.14
CA ASN A 43 5.36 -0.70 -14.01
C ASN A 43 4.92 -2.16 -13.99
N THR A 44 5.88 -3.08 -13.92
CA THR A 44 5.62 -4.51 -13.71
C THR A 44 6.20 -4.93 -12.36
N TYR A 45 5.43 -5.69 -11.59
CA TYR A 45 5.82 -6.15 -10.26
C TYR A 45 5.94 -7.68 -10.25
N TYR A 46 6.87 -8.18 -9.46
CA TYR A 46 7.09 -9.62 -9.27
C TYR A 46 7.26 -9.93 -7.79
N LEU A 47 6.66 -11.04 -7.36
CA LEU A 47 6.86 -11.67 -6.06
C LEU A 47 7.51 -13.03 -6.31
N ASN A 48 8.71 -13.27 -5.76
CA ASN A 48 9.48 -14.50 -6.00
C ASN A 48 9.54 -14.86 -7.49
N LYS A 49 9.89 -13.86 -8.33
CA LYS A 49 9.99 -13.95 -9.81
C LYS A 49 8.68 -14.21 -10.56
N LYS A 50 7.54 -14.34 -9.86
CA LYS A 50 6.21 -14.46 -10.47
C LYS A 50 5.56 -13.09 -10.60
N LYS A 51 5.09 -12.75 -11.81
CA LYS A 51 4.40 -11.48 -12.08
C LYS A 51 3.15 -11.36 -11.19
N THR A 52 2.97 -10.19 -10.58
CA THR A 52 1.85 -9.90 -9.68
C THR A 52 1.41 -8.44 -9.79
N ASN A 53 0.30 -8.10 -9.13
CA ASN A 53 -0.24 -6.75 -9.11
C ASN A 53 0.42 -5.91 -8.01
N ARG A 54 0.49 -4.60 -8.24
CA ARG A 54 0.99 -3.63 -7.25
C ARG A 54 0.21 -3.70 -5.93
N SER A 55 -1.12 -3.80 -6.00
CA SER A 55 -1.98 -3.88 -4.81
C SER A 55 -1.58 -5.04 -3.92
N HIS A 56 -1.42 -6.24 -4.51
CA HIS A 56 -1.04 -7.43 -3.76
C HIS A 56 0.32 -7.28 -3.05
N ILE A 57 1.31 -6.64 -3.69
CA ILE A 57 2.60 -6.34 -3.04
C ILE A 57 2.42 -5.40 -1.85
N LEU A 58 1.58 -4.38 -1.97
CA LEU A 58 1.30 -3.44 -0.88
C LEU A 58 0.58 -4.14 0.27
N ASP A 59 -0.45 -4.93 -0.03
CA ASP A 59 -1.21 -5.67 0.99
C ASP A 59 -0.28 -6.58 1.81
N LEU A 60 0.65 -7.29 1.15
CA LEU A 60 1.64 -8.13 1.81
C LEU A 60 2.60 -7.34 2.71
N LEU A 61 3.06 -6.17 2.24
CA LEU A 61 3.96 -5.32 3.03
C LEU A 61 3.24 -4.68 4.22
N ASP A 62 1.98 -4.28 4.05
CA ASP A 62 1.17 -3.71 5.13
C ASP A 62 0.87 -4.76 6.20
N MET A 63 0.54 -6.01 5.80
CA MET A 63 0.39 -7.13 6.74
C MET A 63 1.65 -7.42 7.55
N ALA A 64 2.83 -7.23 6.95
CA ALA A 64 4.12 -7.41 7.61
C ALA A 64 4.58 -6.16 8.40
N ASN A 65 3.77 -5.10 8.46
CA ASN A 65 4.13 -3.78 8.97
C ASN A 65 5.41 -3.18 8.32
N ALA A 66 5.70 -3.62 7.09
CA ALA A 66 6.82 -3.18 6.25
C ALA A 66 6.36 -2.26 5.11
N GLY A 67 5.11 -1.79 5.16
CA GLY A 67 4.52 -0.85 4.21
C GLY A 67 5.31 0.46 4.10
N LEU A 68 5.08 1.22 3.03
CA LEU A 68 5.77 2.49 2.76
C LEU A 68 5.24 3.66 3.61
N GLY A 69 4.77 3.38 4.83
CA GLY A 69 4.35 4.40 5.78
C GLY A 69 5.50 5.36 6.10
N GLN A 70 5.15 6.57 6.56
CA GLN A 70 6.09 7.69 6.74
C GLN A 70 7.24 7.41 7.72
N LEU A 71 7.14 6.33 8.50
CA LEU A 71 8.12 5.95 9.52
C LEU A 71 9.02 4.78 9.10
N ASN A 72 8.61 4.01 8.10
CA ASN A 72 9.42 2.90 7.57
C ASN A 72 10.49 3.38 6.59
N ALA A 73 10.37 4.62 6.10
CA ALA A 73 11.36 5.25 5.22
C ALA A 73 11.60 6.72 5.62
N VAL A 74 12.76 7.00 6.22
CA VAL A 74 13.21 8.37 6.51
C VAL A 74 13.99 8.88 5.30
N GLN A 75 13.33 9.68 4.47
CA GLN A 75 13.92 10.29 3.29
C GLN A 75 14.49 11.68 3.59
N GLN A 76 15.28 12.22 2.66
CA GLN A 76 15.71 13.60 2.75
C GLN A 76 14.48 14.52 2.77
N GLY A 77 14.48 15.47 3.70
CA GLY A 77 13.35 16.38 3.90
C GLY A 77 12.24 15.83 4.80
N THR A 78 12.32 14.59 5.30
CA THR A 78 11.32 14.04 6.23
C THR A 78 11.15 14.91 7.48
N VAL A 79 12.25 15.43 8.05
CA VAL A 79 12.18 16.30 9.25
C VAL A 79 11.43 17.61 8.94
N THR A 80 11.74 18.26 7.83
CA THR A 80 11.05 19.48 7.39
C THR A 80 9.56 19.21 7.18
N ARG A 81 9.22 18.11 6.49
CA ARG A 81 7.84 17.72 6.25
C ARG A 81 7.07 17.50 7.56
N ILE A 82 7.66 16.78 8.52
CA ILE A 82 7.06 16.56 9.85
C ILE A 82 6.84 17.89 10.60
N SER A 83 7.77 18.83 10.48
CA SER A 83 7.63 20.15 11.11
C SER A 83 6.46 20.97 10.54
N GLU A 84 6.12 20.72 9.28
CA GLU A 84 5.03 21.39 8.55
C GLU A 84 3.68 20.68 8.68
N PHE A 85 3.59 19.54 9.37
CA PHE A 85 2.33 18.84 9.52
C PHE A 85 1.26 19.70 10.17
N THR A 86 0.08 19.69 9.56
CA THR A 86 -1.15 20.16 10.18
C THR A 86 -1.51 19.31 11.41
N SER A 87 -2.35 19.85 12.30
CA SER A 87 -2.83 19.11 13.47
C SER A 87 -3.51 17.78 13.08
N GLU A 88 -4.20 17.76 11.94
CA GLU A 88 -4.87 16.57 11.42
C GLU A 88 -3.87 15.52 10.91
N GLU A 89 -2.84 15.92 10.16
CA GLU A 89 -1.78 15.01 9.71
C GLU A 89 -0.99 14.42 10.88
N LYS A 90 -0.67 15.23 11.91
CA LYS A 90 -0.04 14.75 13.14
C LYS A 90 -0.92 13.72 13.84
N ARG A 91 -2.22 14.03 14.02
CA ARG A 91 -3.18 13.12 14.64
C ARG A 91 -3.23 11.80 13.87
N LYS A 92 -3.42 11.85 12.55
CA LYS A 92 -3.50 10.64 11.71
C LYS A 92 -2.23 9.79 11.79
N THR A 93 -1.06 10.43 11.77
CA THR A 93 0.23 9.71 11.92
C THR A 93 0.33 8.98 13.25
N ILE A 94 -0.15 9.59 14.34
CA ILE A 94 -0.18 8.96 15.68
C ILE A 94 -1.22 7.83 15.70
N GLU A 95 -2.39 8.03 15.09
CA GLU A 95 -3.44 7.02 15.00
C GLU A 95 -2.99 5.78 14.22
N ASP A 96 -2.31 5.98 13.10
CA ASP A 96 -1.70 4.90 12.32
C ASP A 96 -0.66 4.14 13.16
N LEU A 97 0.18 4.86 13.92
CA LEU A 97 1.21 4.29 14.80
C LEU A 97 0.66 3.39 15.90
N ILE A 98 -0.48 3.77 16.49
CA ILE A 98 -1.13 2.98 17.55
C ILE A 98 -2.08 1.92 16.98
N GLY A 99 -2.18 1.81 15.65
CA GLY A 99 -3.06 0.85 14.96
C GLY A 99 -4.54 1.18 15.05
N LEU A 100 -4.90 2.45 15.29
CA LEU A 100 -6.30 2.88 15.37
C LEU A 100 -6.98 2.89 13.99
N SER A 101 -6.20 3.11 12.92
CA SER A 101 -6.70 3.16 11.54
C SER A 101 -7.47 1.90 11.12
N TYR A 102 -7.05 0.72 11.58
CA TYR A 102 -7.78 -0.53 11.36
C TYR A 102 -9.23 -0.47 11.91
N PHE A 103 -9.42 0.12 13.09
CA PHE A 103 -10.74 0.24 13.70
C PHE A 103 -11.60 1.28 12.96
N ASP A 104 -10.99 2.38 12.51
CA ASP A 104 -11.69 3.39 11.72
C ASP A 104 -12.14 2.84 10.36
N GLU A 105 -11.29 2.06 9.68
CA GLU A 105 -11.65 1.35 8.44
C GLU A 105 -12.81 0.38 8.68
N LYS A 106 -12.72 -0.46 9.71
CA LYS A 106 -13.78 -1.41 10.06
C LYS A 106 -15.09 -0.71 10.40
N LYS A 107 -15.04 0.44 11.08
CA LYS A 107 -16.21 1.28 11.36
C LYS A 107 -16.82 1.82 10.07
N ALA A 108 -16.00 2.37 9.18
CA ALA A 108 -16.46 2.91 7.90
C ALA A 108 -17.11 1.81 7.02
N GLU A 109 -16.51 0.63 6.97
CA GLU A 109 -17.08 -0.54 6.27
C GLU A 109 -18.42 -0.94 6.88
N SER A 110 -18.50 -1.04 8.21
CA SER A 110 -19.73 -1.41 8.91
C SER A 110 -20.87 -0.41 8.66
N VAL A 111 -20.58 0.90 8.65
CA VAL A 111 -21.56 1.94 8.32
C VAL A 111 -22.04 1.79 6.87
N LYS A 112 -21.13 1.53 5.93
CA LYS A 112 -21.49 1.30 4.53
C LYS A 112 -22.40 0.08 4.35
N GLN A 113 -22.12 -1.01 5.08
CA GLN A 113 -22.97 -2.20 5.07
C GLN A 113 -24.37 -1.92 5.64
N LEU A 114 -24.45 -1.10 6.70
CA LEU A 114 -25.72 -0.67 7.29
C LEU A 114 -26.54 0.16 6.29
N ASP A 115 -25.93 1.16 5.65
CA ASP A 115 -26.60 1.97 4.61
C ASP A 115 -27.13 1.10 3.45
N GLU A 116 -26.38 0.07 3.06
CA GLU A 116 -26.81 -0.86 2.02
C GLU A 116 -27.99 -1.73 2.47
N ALA A 117 -27.99 -2.19 3.72
CA ALA A 117 -29.10 -2.93 4.31
C ALA A 117 -30.38 -2.10 4.39
N ASP A 118 -30.27 -0.84 4.83
CA ASP A 118 -31.40 0.10 4.92
C ASP A 118 -32.01 0.36 3.53
N ARG A 119 -31.18 0.61 2.51
CA ARG A 119 -31.65 0.76 1.13
C ARG A 119 -32.38 -0.48 0.62
N ARG A 120 -31.88 -1.68 0.95
CA ARG A 120 -32.55 -2.95 0.57
C ARG A 120 -33.90 -3.08 1.25
N LEU A 121 -34.01 -2.69 2.52
CA LEU A 121 -35.25 -2.71 3.28
C LEU A 121 -36.28 -1.73 2.70
N GLU A 122 -35.88 -0.49 2.38
CA GLU A 122 -36.74 0.50 1.73
C GLU A 122 -37.31 -0.01 0.40
N ILE A 123 -36.47 -0.60 -0.45
CA ILE A 123 -36.90 -1.17 -1.73
C ILE A 123 -37.90 -2.31 -1.54
N ALA A 124 -37.71 -3.15 -0.50
CA ALA A 124 -38.61 -4.25 -0.21
C ALA A 124 -39.98 -3.76 0.27
N LEU A 125 -40.01 -2.75 1.15
CA LEU A 125 -41.25 -2.14 1.65
C LEU A 125 -42.01 -1.40 0.54
N ALA A 126 -41.31 -0.75 -0.39
CA ALA A 126 -41.94 -0.05 -1.53
C ALA A 126 -42.51 -1.00 -2.60
N LYS A 127 -42.17 -2.30 -2.57
CA LYS A 127 -42.70 -3.33 -3.48
C LYS A 127 -43.90 -4.10 -2.90
N MET A 128 -44.24 -3.89 -1.63
CA MET A 128 -45.49 -4.37 -1.00
C MET A 128 -46.60 -3.33 -1.19
#